data_AF-A0A7S4S0Z8-F1
#
_entry.id   AF-A0A7S4S0Z8-F1
#
_cell.length_a   1.000
_cell.length_b   1.000
_cell.length_c   1.000
_cell.angle_alpha   90.00
_cell.angle_beta   90.00
_cell.angle_gamma   90.00
#
_symmetry.space_group_name_H-M   'P 1'
#
loop_
_entity.id
_entity.type
_entity.pdbx_description
1 polymer ?
#
loop_
_entity_poly.entity_id
_entity_poly.type
_entity_poly.pdbx_seq_one_letter_code
_entity_poly.pdbx_strand_id
1 'polypeptide(L)'
;TSSSSSSSSYEDSSTNDLTIYSAAALITADVLGTGILALPHDVKVLGRGLGVLFIVLNLPINLYAGTILCRAADYVEGRMIDEDNNEEGQIWDVNESDDEDEYNDLFLEDESNEAHDNEEEDEEEEEENYKMNLVCNDSEEGGITPTDQKRRLDKRKKKRQKQRRRRDLYEGITASASAAGDSAYSSCADSTNENSMDNELQANPASLSTSPPPSHRHHPHHNSATYDFIGMTSTLFPSTSKTPLRLVLTIYYVNLFLVLGNYILVMSHSVQAVFLNRICLPTAGLIASVLMLFVSQLRTMAKLGRSVSVISLLSLLIVVILCLVSIHSADDNDSTDDNDDQGALFYNQKPLQQGTITTTTMTPIVKKEEEESSFQSMLRQLSALSSICFAIGSQKLLLNIRHEMRVRTEAAPQGLGLSLLVFGLAYIAISLAAGDGELFLILVCAYIYTYIYPCVRVFVSLC
;
A
#
# COMPACT_ATOMS: atom_id res chain seq x y z
N THR A 1 -10.97 15.49 47.70
CA THR A 1 -11.52 15.36 46.33
C THR A 1 -10.50 14.61 45.49
N SER A 2 -10.66 13.30 45.44
CA SER A 2 -9.78 12.35 44.75
C SER A 2 -10.14 12.30 43.27
N SER A 3 -9.34 12.92 42.42
CA SER A 3 -9.43 12.85 40.97
C SER A 3 -8.95 11.47 40.51
N SER A 4 -9.91 10.56 40.32
CA SER A 4 -9.70 9.28 39.65
C SER A 4 -9.39 9.53 38.18
N SER A 5 -8.11 9.61 37.82
CA SER A 5 -7.65 9.60 36.45
C SER A 5 -7.91 8.22 35.86
N SER A 6 -9.05 8.07 35.20
CA SER A 6 -9.41 6.89 34.43
C SER A 6 -8.43 6.73 33.26
N SER A 7 -7.28 6.11 33.51
CA SER A 7 -6.38 5.64 32.47
C SER A 7 -7.10 4.53 31.71
N SER A 8 -7.87 4.92 30.69
CA SER A 8 -8.36 4.03 29.65
C SER A 8 -7.14 3.38 29.01
N SER A 9 -6.71 2.23 29.53
CA SER A 9 -5.79 1.34 28.86
C SER A 9 -6.50 0.90 27.59
N TYR A 10 -6.24 1.64 26.51
CA TYR A 10 -6.58 1.20 25.19
C TYR A 10 -5.71 -0.04 24.97
N GLU A 11 -6.23 -1.21 25.32
CA GLU A 11 -5.67 -2.48 24.88
C GLU A 11 -5.75 -2.41 23.37
N ASP A 12 -4.59 -2.15 22.76
CA ASP A 12 -4.43 -2.14 21.32
C ASP A 12 -4.78 -3.54 20.83
N SER A 13 -6.07 -3.74 20.49
CA SER A 13 -6.64 -5.02 20.09
C SER A 13 -6.12 -5.49 18.73
N SER A 14 -5.10 -4.82 18.20
CA SER A 14 -4.26 -5.33 17.12
C SER A 14 -3.26 -6.34 17.68
N THR A 15 -3.75 -7.46 18.21
CA THR A 15 -2.94 -8.68 18.23
C THR A 15 -2.59 -8.99 16.78
N ASN A 16 -1.42 -8.51 16.34
CA ASN A 16 -0.79 -8.74 15.04
C ASN A 16 -0.45 -10.23 14.92
N ASP A 17 -1.47 -11.07 14.83
CA ASP A 17 -1.38 -12.53 14.78
C ASP A 17 -1.69 -13.03 13.37
N LEU A 18 -1.40 -12.22 12.34
CA LEU A 18 -1.48 -12.71 10.97
C LEU A 18 -0.37 -13.76 10.76
N THR A 19 -0.78 -15.02 10.73
CA THR A 19 0.11 -16.15 10.47
C THR A 19 0.61 -16.12 9.02
N ILE A 20 1.75 -16.77 8.77
CA ILE A 20 2.34 -16.92 7.43
C ILE A 20 1.31 -17.45 6.43
N TYR A 21 0.49 -18.43 6.83
CA TYR A 21 -0.55 -19.02 5.99
C TYR A 21 -1.67 -18.03 5.66
N SER A 22 -2.11 -17.23 6.62
CA SER A 22 -3.16 -16.23 6.39
C SER A 22 -2.67 -15.14 5.43
N ALA A 23 -1.43 -14.70 5.61
CA ALA A 23 -0.82 -13.74 4.70
C ALA A 23 -0.64 -14.32 3.28
N ALA A 24 -0.17 -15.57 3.18
CA ALA A 24 -0.04 -16.23 1.88
C ALA A 24 -1.39 -16.37 1.17
N ALA A 25 -2.44 -16.76 1.91
CA ALA A 25 -3.80 -16.86 1.39
C ALA A 25 -4.35 -15.52 0.89
N LEU A 26 -4.10 -14.43 1.64
CA LEU A 26 -4.48 -13.07 1.23
C LEU A 26 -3.76 -12.64 -0.05
N ILE A 27 -2.44 -12.87 -0.14
CA ILE A 27 -1.67 -12.56 -1.35
C ILE A 27 -2.16 -13.39 -2.54
N THR A 28 -2.37 -14.69 -2.34
CA THR A 28 -2.90 -15.58 -3.37
C THR A 28 -4.27 -15.13 -3.86
N ALA A 29 -5.19 -14.75 -2.97
CA ALA A 29 -6.53 -14.32 -3.33
C ALA A 29 -6.51 -13.04 -4.19
N ASP A 30 -5.72 -12.05 -3.79
CA ASP A 30 -5.63 -10.77 -4.51
C ASP A 30 -4.92 -10.91 -5.87
N VAL A 31 -3.92 -11.79 -5.99
CA VAL A 31 -3.18 -11.99 -7.25
C VAL A 31 -3.97 -12.84 -8.24
N LEU A 32 -4.59 -13.92 -7.77
CA LEU A 32 -5.27 -14.88 -8.64
C LEU A 32 -6.54 -14.28 -9.26
N GLY A 33 -7.15 -13.28 -8.61
CA GLY A 33 -8.35 -12.53 -9.01
C GLY A 33 -8.62 -12.38 -10.51
N THR A 34 -8.37 -11.20 -11.10
CA THR A 34 -8.69 -10.99 -12.54
C THR A 34 -7.64 -11.57 -13.48
N GLY A 35 -6.43 -11.86 -12.98
CA GLY A 35 -5.33 -12.40 -13.78
C GLY A 35 -5.67 -13.75 -14.40
N ILE A 36 -6.40 -14.59 -13.68
CA ILE A 36 -6.80 -15.93 -14.13
C ILE A 36 -7.72 -15.93 -15.35
N LEU A 37 -8.55 -14.89 -15.51
CA LEU A 37 -9.57 -14.83 -16.56
C LEU A 37 -8.95 -14.49 -17.92
N ALA A 38 -7.90 -13.67 -17.93
CA ALA A 38 -7.18 -13.28 -19.14
C ALA A 38 -6.14 -14.33 -19.58
N LEU A 39 -5.64 -15.14 -18.63
CA LEU A 39 -4.52 -16.05 -18.82
C LEU A 39 -4.69 -17.02 -20.01
N PRO A 40 -5.82 -17.73 -20.20
CA PRO A 40 -5.96 -18.70 -21.29
C PRO A 40 -5.86 -18.04 -22.67
N HIS A 41 -6.45 -16.85 -22.82
CA HIS A 41 -6.37 -16.08 -24.06
C HIS A 41 -4.93 -15.61 -24.33
N ASP A 42 -4.25 -15.08 -23.32
CA ASP A 42 -2.89 -14.57 -23.46
C ASP A 42 -1.88 -15.69 -23.76
N VAL A 43 -2.03 -16.84 -23.11
CA VAL A 43 -1.24 -18.05 -23.39
C VAL A 43 -1.51 -18.58 -24.80
N LYS A 44 -2.75 -18.50 -25.29
CA LYS A 44 -3.08 -18.87 -26.68
C LYS A 44 -2.45 -17.93 -27.70
N VAL A 45 -2.44 -16.61 -27.44
CA VAL A 45 -1.83 -15.60 -28.31
C VAL A 45 -0.31 -15.73 -28.36
N LEU A 46 0.32 -15.95 -27.21
CA LEU A 46 1.79 -16.07 -27.10
C LEU A 46 2.29 -17.45 -27.56
N GLY A 47 1.40 -18.44 -27.60
CA GLY A 47 1.70 -19.84 -27.80
C GLY A 47 1.89 -20.55 -26.46
N ARG A 48 1.23 -21.70 -26.29
CA ARG A 48 1.15 -22.45 -25.02
C ARG A 48 2.51 -22.64 -24.35
N GLY A 49 3.51 -23.07 -25.12
CA GLY A 49 4.85 -23.33 -24.60
C GLY A 49 5.55 -22.08 -24.08
N LEU A 50 5.53 -21.00 -24.88
CA LEU A 50 6.14 -19.73 -24.49
C LEU A 50 5.37 -19.07 -23.33
N GLY A 51 4.04 -19.15 -23.32
CA GLY A 51 3.21 -18.65 -22.22
C GLY A 51 3.51 -19.30 -20.88
N VAL A 52 3.51 -20.64 -20.82
CA VAL A 52 3.82 -21.35 -19.57
C VAL A 52 5.28 -21.15 -19.16
N LEU A 53 6.22 -21.21 -20.10
CA LEU A 53 7.63 -20.92 -19.81
C LEU A 53 7.79 -19.51 -19.22
N PHE A 54 7.07 -18.53 -19.77
CA PHE A 54 7.10 -17.16 -19.29
C PHE A 54 6.52 -17.03 -17.87
N ILE A 55 5.39 -17.70 -17.57
CA ILE A 55 4.82 -17.73 -16.21
C ILE A 55 5.86 -18.29 -15.23
N VAL A 56 6.43 -19.45 -15.55
CA VAL A 56 7.40 -20.14 -14.71
C VAL A 56 8.66 -19.30 -14.46
N LEU A 57 9.13 -18.56 -15.47
CA LEU A 57 10.30 -17.67 -15.36
C LEU A 57 10.00 -16.41 -14.54
N ASN A 58 8.77 -15.89 -14.60
CA ASN A 58 8.37 -14.71 -13.83
C ASN A 58 8.21 -14.99 -12.32
N LEU A 59 7.88 -16.21 -11.91
CA LEU A 59 7.75 -16.57 -10.48
C LEU A 59 9.03 -16.28 -9.66
N PRO A 60 10.23 -16.78 -10.02
CA PRO A 60 11.46 -16.48 -9.28
C PRO A 60 11.87 -15.01 -9.38
N ILE A 61 11.60 -14.33 -10.51
CA ILE A 61 11.84 -12.88 -10.64
C ILE A 61 10.98 -12.12 -9.63
N ASN A 62 9.71 -12.49 -9.50
CA ASN A 62 8.80 -11.82 -8.58
C ASN A 62 9.13 -12.10 -7.12
N LEU A 63 9.56 -13.33 -6.80
CA LEU A 63 10.10 -13.68 -5.48
C LEU A 63 11.34 -12.82 -5.16
N TYR A 64 12.29 -12.75 -6.08
CA TYR A 64 13.51 -11.96 -5.91
C TYR A 64 13.20 -10.48 -5.68
N ALA A 65 12.34 -9.88 -6.53
CA ALA A 65 11.91 -8.50 -6.37
C ALA A 65 11.24 -8.25 -5.01
N GLY A 66 10.37 -9.16 -4.56
CA GLY A 66 9.74 -9.07 -3.24
C GLY A 66 10.75 -9.16 -2.09
N THR A 67 11.74 -10.05 -2.16
CA THR A 67 12.79 -10.14 -1.12
C THR A 67 13.66 -8.88 -1.03
N ILE A 68 14.00 -8.25 -2.16
CA ILE A 68 14.71 -6.97 -2.16
C ILE A 68 13.85 -5.89 -1.49
N LEU A 69 12.56 -5.87 -1.81
CA LEU A 69 11.61 -4.91 -1.25
C LEU A 69 11.50 -5.06 0.28
N CYS A 70 11.44 -6.30 0.79
CA CYS A 70 11.45 -6.58 2.22
C CYS A 70 12.72 -6.06 2.90
N ARG A 71 13.91 -6.35 2.34
CA ARG A 71 15.18 -5.86 2.88
C ARG A 71 15.28 -4.34 2.86
N ALA A 72 14.76 -3.70 1.81
CA ALA A 72 14.71 -2.25 1.73
C ALA A 72 13.80 -1.66 2.80
N ALA A 73 12.68 -2.32 3.10
CA ALA A 73 11.78 -1.92 4.17
C ALA A 73 12.42 -2.12 5.56
N ASP A 74 13.08 -3.26 5.81
CA ASP A 74 13.82 -3.52 7.06
C ASP A 74 14.92 -2.47 7.28
N TYR A 75 15.64 -2.09 6.22
CA TYR A 75 16.67 -1.05 6.27
C TYR A 75 16.11 0.33 6.62
N VAL A 76 14.95 0.69 6.05
CA VAL A 76 14.28 1.97 6.36
C VAL A 76 13.78 1.97 7.80
N GLU A 77 13.18 0.88 8.27
CA GLU A 77 12.70 0.76 9.66
C GLU A 77 13.86 0.86 10.66
N GLY A 78 14.99 0.18 10.40
CA GLY A 78 16.17 0.26 11.26
C GLY A 78 16.72 1.68 11.38
N ARG A 79 16.77 2.43 10.26
CA ARG A 79 17.22 3.82 10.28
C ARG A 79 16.34 4.75 11.09
N MET A 80 15.02 4.55 11.08
CA MET A 80 14.11 5.41 11.83
C MET A 80 14.23 5.17 13.34
N ILE A 81 14.46 3.92 13.75
CA ILE A 81 14.73 3.59 15.15
C ILE A 81 16.05 4.23 15.63
N ASP A 82 17.09 4.24 14.79
CA ASP A 82 18.36 4.88 15.12
C ASP A 82 18.23 6.41 15.27
N GLU A 83 17.41 7.05 14.43
CA GLU A 83 17.12 8.48 14.51
C GLU A 83 16.37 8.83 15.82
N ASP A 84 15.36 8.05 16.19
CA ASP A 84 14.62 8.23 17.45
C ASP A 84 15.52 8.07 18.70
N ASN A 85 16.40 7.06 18.70
CA ASN A 85 17.35 6.83 19.80
C ASN A 85 18.40 7.96 19.93
N ASN A 86 18.83 8.53 18.80
CA ASN A 86 19.81 9.60 18.81
C ASN A 86 19.20 10.95 19.27
N GLU A 87 17.93 11.20 18.97
CA GLU A 87 17.21 12.38 19.49
C GLU A 87 16.97 12.29 21.00
N GLU A 88 16.63 11.11 21.54
CA GLU A 88 16.52 10.94 23.00
C GLU A 88 17.85 11.20 23.71
N GLY A 89 18.98 10.73 23.17
CA GLY A 89 20.30 10.93 23.77
C GLY A 89 20.70 12.40 23.90
N GLN A 90 20.27 13.27 22.98
CA GLN A 90 20.64 14.68 22.98
C GLN A 90 19.87 15.53 24.01
N ILE A 91 18.73 15.03 24.53
CA ILE A 91 17.90 15.77 25.49
C ILE A 91 18.42 15.62 26.93
N TRP A 92 19.11 14.53 27.28
CA TRP A 92 19.59 14.29 28.65
C TRP A 92 20.86 15.06 29.02
N ASP A 93 21.67 15.50 28.04
CA ASP A 93 22.94 16.20 28.30
C ASP A 93 22.81 17.72 28.55
N VAL A 94 21.59 18.27 28.64
CA VAL A 94 21.36 19.73 28.80
C VAL A 94 20.98 20.15 30.23
N ASN A 95 20.77 19.23 31.18
CA ASN A 95 20.22 19.56 32.50
C ASN A 95 21.12 19.25 33.71
N GLU A 96 22.44 19.12 33.53
CA GLU A 96 23.37 18.88 34.65
C GLU A 96 24.59 19.82 34.58
N SER A 97 24.33 21.12 34.42
CA SER A 97 25.26 22.16 34.87
C SER A 97 24.65 22.84 36.08
N ASP A 98 25.07 22.35 37.25
CA ASP A 98 24.96 23.00 38.56
C ASP A 98 25.59 24.40 38.53
N ASP A 99 24.82 25.39 38.07
CA ASP A 99 25.02 26.79 38.44
C ASP A 99 23.91 27.17 39.44
N GLU A 100 23.87 26.47 40.59
CA GLU A 100 23.40 27.08 41.82
C GLU A 100 24.47 28.08 42.28
N ASP A 101 24.41 29.31 41.77
CA ASP A 101 24.87 30.52 42.46
C ASP A 101 24.49 31.70 41.56
N GLU A 102 23.92 32.76 42.15
CA GLU A 102 23.63 34.06 41.51
C GLU A 102 22.23 34.24 40.90
N TYR A 103 21.18 34.23 41.73
CA TYR A 103 20.15 35.30 41.65
C TYR A 103 19.38 35.39 42.97
N ASN A 104 19.90 36.24 43.85
CA ASN A 104 19.24 36.64 45.08
C ASN A 104 19.32 38.17 45.20
N ASP A 105 18.80 38.90 44.20
CA ASP A 105 18.46 40.31 44.34
C ASP A 105 17.65 40.80 43.14
N LEU A 106 16.32 40.69 43.20
CA LEU A 106 15.34 41.67 42.68
C LEU A 106 13.94 41.06 42.82
N PHE A 107 13.38 41.17 44.03
CA PHE A 107 11.95 41.01 44.25
C PHE A 107 11.50 42.20 45.10
N LEU A 108 11.17 43.30 44.42
CA LEU A 108 10.24 44.30 44.92
C LEU A 108 9.25 44.60 43.80
N GLU A 109 7.99 44.29 44.12
CA GLU A 109 6.77 44.99 43.71
C GLU A 109 6.50 45.06 42.19
N ASP A 110 5.51 44.30 41.71
CA ASP A 110 4.21 44.93 41.55
C ASP A 110 3.06 43.93 41.33
N GLU A 111 1.97 44.25 42.02
CA GLU A 111 0.65 43.63 41.95
C GLU A 111 -0.10 44.14 40.70
N SER A 112 -0.96 43.28 40.14
CA SER A 112 -2.08 43.58 39.23
C SER A 112 -1.76 44.00 37.79
N ASN A 113 -2.15 43.16 36.82
CA ASN A 113 -3.21 43.51 35.85
C ASN A 113 -3.58 42.37 34.90
N GLU A 114 -4.89 42.18 34.73
CA GLU A 114 -5.53 41.49 33.62
C GLU A 114 -5.40 42.34 32.33
N ALA A 115 -4.96 41.75 31.22
CA ALA A 115 -5.31 42.05 29.81
C ALA A 115 -4.39 41.22 28.90
N HIS A 116 -4.85 40.29 28.07
CA HIS A 116 -5.57 40.44 26.80
C HIS A 116 -4.78 41.24 25.74
N ASP A 117 -4.35 40.50 24.70
CA ASP A 117 -3.89 40.91 23.36
C ASP A 117 -3.02 42.16 23.24
N ASN A 118 -1.69 41.98 23.17
CA ASN A 118 -0.76 42.92 22.51
C ASN A 118 0.61 42.22 22.25
N GLU A 119 0.67 41.33 21.24
CA GLU A 119 1.95 40.75 20.75
C GLU A 119 2.60 41.58 19.62
N GLU A 120 2.05 42.76 19.27
CA GLU A 120 2.60 43.60 18.18
C GLU A 120 3.52 44.74 18.64
N GLU A 121 3.60 45.07 19.94
CA GLU A 121 4.45 46.17 20.44
C GLU A 121 5.88 45.74 20.84
N ASP A 122 6.12 44.44 21.08
CA ASP A 122 7.45 43.93 21.48
C ASP A 122 8.46 43.83 20.30
N GLU A 123 8.00 43.85 19.04
CA GLU A 123 8.91 43.82 17.87
C GLU A 123 9.56 45.18 17.58
N GLU A 124 9.03 46.31 18.09
CA GLU A 124 9.63 47.65 17.89
C GLU A 124 10.72 47.99 18.93
N GLU A 125 10.61 47.51 20.18
CA GLU A 125 11.65 47.72 21.20
C GLU A 125 12.94 46.90 20.94
N GLU A 126 12.83 45.69 20.38
CA GLU A 126 14.02 44.92 19.96
C GLU A 126 14.78 45.61 18.80
N GLU A 127 14.10 46.34 17.92
CA GLU A 127 14.73 47.00 16.77
C GLU A 127 15.44 48.31 17.16
N GLU A 128 14.99 49.01 18.22
CA GLU A 128 15.72 50.14 18.81
C GLU A 128 16.94 49.69 19.63
N ASN A 129 16.81 48.63 20.43
CA ASN A 129 17.92 48.13 21.26
C ASN A 129 19.07 47.55 20.40
N TYR A 130 18.74 46.97 19.24
CA TYR A 130 19.74 46.50 18.27
C TYR A 130 20.43 47.65 17.52
N LYS A 131 19.77 48.80 17.33
CA LYS A 131 20.39 50.00 16.74
C LYS A 131 21.39 50.65 17.69
N MET A 132 21.14 50.60 19.00
CA MET A 132 22.00 51.25 19.99
C MET A 132 23.34 50.52 20.18
N ASN A 133 23.36 49.19 20.02
CA ASN A 133 24.59 48.39 20.08
C ASN A 133 25.47 48.47 18.81
N LEU A 134 25.03 49.13 17.74
CA LEU A 134 25.85 49.31 16.52
C LEU A 134 26.83 50.49 16.60
N VAL A 135 26.79 51.31 17.65
CA VAL A 135 27.53 52.59 17.72
C VAL A 135 28.84 52.51 18.51
N CYS A 136 29.16 51.40 19.21
CA CYS A 136 30.28 51.38 20.16
C CYS A 136 31.40 50.35 19.95
N ASN A 137 31.50 49.68 18.80
CA ASN A 137 32.58 48.71 18.55
C ASN A 137 33.46 49.08 17.35
N ASP A 138 34.31 50.10 17.54
CA ASP A 138 35.52 50.30 16.74
C ASP A 138 36.69 49.58 17.44
N SER A 139 36.92 48.31 17.10
CA SER A 139 38.18 47.63 17.42
C SER A 139 38.54 46.66 16.28
N GLU A 140 39.75 46.85 15.80
CA GLU A 140 40.37 46.17 14.67
C GLU A 140 40.42 44.65 14.90
N GLU A 141 39.65 43.88 14.12
CA GLU A 141 40.09 42.63 13.47
C GLU A 141 38.92 41.98 12.70
N GLY A 142 39.13 41.71 11.40
CA GLY A 142 38.35 40.73 10.63
C GLY A 142 36.85 41.03 10.40
N GLY A 143 36.51 42.23 9.92
CA GLY A 143 35.12 42.66 9.75
C GLY A 143 34.32 41.91 8.68
N ILE A 144 33.32 41.14 9.13
CA ILE A 144 32.16 40.75 8.31
C ILE A 144 31.47 42.04 7.87
N THR A 145 31.30 42.25 6.56
CA THR A 145 30.71 43.50 6.07
C THR A 145 29.29 43.69 6.65
N PRO A 146 28.88 44.91 7.04
CA PRO A 146 27.53 45.18 7.56
C PRO A 146 26.41 44.67 6.64
N THR A 147 26.69 44.58 5.34
CA THR A 147 25.84 43.98 4.31
C THR A 147 25.55 42.49 4.54
N ASP A 148 26.51 41.71 5.05
CA ASP A 148 26.33 40.27 5.28
C ASP A 148 25.51 39.97 6.54
N GLN A 149 25.63 40.80 7.58
CA GLN A 149 24.76 40.70 8.76
C GLN A 149 23.30 41.00 8.40
N LYS A 150 23.05 42.09 7.65
CA LYS A 150 21.70 42.42 7.17
C LYS A 150 21.10 41.28 6.33
N ARG A 151 21.90 40.69 5.44
CA ARG A 151 21.46 39.55 4.60
C ARG A 151 21.16 38.29 5.41
N ARG A 152 21.84 38.07 6.55
CA ARG A 152 21.53 36.99 7.48
C ARG A 152 20.24 37.24 8.25
N LEU A 153 20.00 38.48 8.67
CA LEU A 153 18.78 38.89 9.37
C LEU A 153 17.54 38.76 8.46
N ASP A 154 17.62 39.23 7.22
CA ASP A 154 16.54 39.09 6.24
C ASP A 154 16.21 37.62 5.93
N LYS A 155 17.23 36.75 5.86
CA LYS A 155 17.02 35.30 5.70
C LYS A 155 16.32 34.69 6.92
N ARG A 156 16.61 35.17 8.13
CA ARG A 156 15.93 34.73 9.37
C ARG A 156 14.47 35.22 9.41
N LYS A 157 14.22 36.50 9.13
CA LYS A 157 12.85 37.08 9.03
C LYS A 157 12.00 36.32 8.00
N LYS A 158 12.55 36.01 6.81
CA LYS A 158 11.85 35.25 5.75
C LYS A 158 11.58 33.77 6.11
N LYS A 159 12.45 33.14 6.90
CA LYS A 159 12.21 31.78 7.44
C LYS A 159 11.09 31.79 8.48
N ARG A 160 11.11 32.75 9.43
CA ARG A 160 10.05 32.91 10.45
C ARG A 160 8.69 33.18 9.81
N GLN A 161 8.62 34.07 8.81
CA GLN A 161 7.37 34.35 8.09
C GLN A 161 6.81 33.12 7.34
N LYS A 162 7.69 32.27 6.78
CA LYS A 162 7.28 31.02 6.12
C LYS A 162 6.79 29.97 7.12
N GLN A 163 7.34 29.96 8.34
CA GLN A 163 6.86 29.12 9.43
C GLN A 163 5.50 29.59 9.96
N ARG A 164 5.29 30.90 10.18
CA ARG A 164 3.97 31.47 10.56
C ARG A 164 2.89 31.06 9.54
N ARG A 165 3.13 31.28 8.24
CA ARG A 165 2.19 30.84 7.16
C ARG A 165 1.88 29.34 7.13
N ARG A 166 2.80 28.49 7.59
CA ARG A 166 2.54 27.05 7.68
C ARG A 166 1.67 26.71 8.89
N ARG A 167 1.93 27.36 10.03
CA ARG A 167 1.12 27.19 11.25
C ARG A 167 -0.33 27.62 10.99
N ASP A 168 -0.54 28.79 10.40
CA ASP A 168 -1.88 29.31 10.08
C ASP A 168 -2.64 28.38 9.11
N LEU A 169 -1.93 27.78 8.14
CA LEU A 169 -2.52 26.80 7.22
C LEU A 169 -2.96 25.52 7.95
N TYR A 170 -2.16 25.04 8.90
CA TYR A 170 -2.51 23.86 9.69
C TYR A 170 -3.66 24.12 10.64
N GLU A 171 -3.67 25.26 11.33
CA GLU A 171 -4.76 25.67 12.22
C GLU A 171 -6.08 25.86 11.46
N GLY A 172 -6.04 26.39 10.23
CA GLY A 172 -7.24 26.47 9.38
C GLY A 172 -7.78 25.10 8.95
N ILE A 173 -6.91 24.12 8.74
CA ILE A 173 -7.31 22.74 8.38
C ILE A 173 -7.87 22.01 9.61
N THR A 174 -7.29 22.17 10.80
CA THR A 174 -7.82 21.54 12.03
C THR A 174 -9.13 22.17 12.49
N ALA A 175 -9.29 23.49 12.39
CA ALA A 175 -10.55 24.17 12.72
C ALA A 175 -11.71 23.79 11.77
N SER A 176 -11.42 23.53 10.50
CA SER A 176 -12.44 23.06 9.54
C SER A 176 -12.80 21.58 9.73
N ALA A 177 -11.86 20.75 10.22
CA ALA A 177 -12.11 19.36 10.54
C ALA A 177 -12.95 19.18 11.82
N SER A 178 -12.74 20.00 12.86
CA SER A 178 -13.55 19.93 14.09
C SER A 178 -15.00 20.36 13.86
N ALA A 179 -15.23 21.39 13.02
CA ALA A 179 -16.57 21.84 12.67
C ALA A 179 -17.39 20.79 11.88
N ALA A 180 -16.74 19.83 11.20
CA ALA A 180 -17.41 18.75 10.49
C ALA A 180 -17.74 17.54 11.38
N GLY A 181 -17.07 17.39 12.53
CA GLY A 181 -17.23 16.24 13.44
C GLY A 181 -18.44 16.33 14.35
N ASP A 182 -18.82 17.53 14.80
CA ASP A 182 -19.87 17.71 15.82
C ASP A 182 -21.31 17.54 15.28
N SER A 183 -21.49 17.38 13.97
CA SER A 183 -22.81 17.15 13.35
C SER A 183 -23.21 15.66 13.28
N ALA A 184 -22.28 14.73 13.49
CA ALA A 184 -22.51 13.30 13.23
C ALA A 184 -22.73 12.43 14.47
N TYR A 185 -22.60 12.97 15.69
CA TYR A 185 -22.63 12.21 16.95
C TYR A 185 -23.74 12.69 17.91
N SER A 186 -25.00 12.66 17.45
CA SER A 186 -26.15 12.92 18.33
C SER A 186 -27.40 12.12 17.95
N SER A 187 -27.23 10.85 17.60
CA SER A 187 -28.34 9.91 17.48
C SER A 187 -27.82 8.48 17.46
N CYS A 188 -27.84 7.80 18.62
CA CYS A 188 -27.99 6.35 18.81
C CYS A 188 -27.49 5.97 20.22
N ALA A 189 -28.34 6.16 21.23
CA ALA A 189 -28.18 5.49 22.51
C ALA A 189 -29.57 5.22 23.07
N ASP A 190 -30.10 4.01 22.83
CA ASP A 190 -31.17 3.44 23.64
C ASP A 190 -31.20 1.90 23.56
N SER A 191 -31.49 1.26 24.69
CA SER A 191 -31.81 -0.17 24.96
C SER A 191 -30.71 -1.23 24.69
N THR A 192 -30.43 -2.27 25.49
CA THR A 192 -30.97 -2.92 26.73
C THR A 192 -29.93 -4.01 27.09
N ASN A 193 -29.33 -4.03 28.28
CA ASN A 193 -29.65 -4.86 29.47
C ASN A 193 -29.90 -6.38 29.22
N GLU A 194 -29.03 -7.27 29.75
CA GLU A 194 -29.32 -8.23 30.85
C GLU A 194 -28.23 -9.32 31.05
N ASN A 195 -27.79 -9.45 32.31
CA ASN A 195 -27.44 -10.65 33.09
C ASN A 195 -26.26 -11.58 32.69
N SER A 196 -25.22 -11.62 33.54
CA SER A 196 -24.85 -12.84 34.27
C SER A 196 -23.95 -12.52 35.47
N MET A 197 -24.36 -13.04 36.63
CA MET A 197 -23.81 -12.92 37.97
C MET A 197 -22.71 -13.96 38.28
N ASP A 198 -21.85 -13.57 39.22
CA ASP A 198 -21.14 -14.32 40.28
C ASP A 198 -20.14 -15.44 39.94
N ASN A 199 -18.86 -15.30 40.37
CA ASN A 199 -18.44 -15.89 41.65
C ASN A 199 -17.03 -15.51 42.16
N GLU A 200 -16.98 -15.44 43.49
CA GLU A 200 -15.93 -15.48 44.53
C GLU A 200 -14.43 -15.31 44.21
N LEU A 201 -13.71 -14.37 44.85
CA LEU A 201 -13.22 -14.32 46.25
C LEU A 201 -11.97 -15.17 46.52
N GLN A 202 -10.78 -14.56 46.46
CA GLN A 202 -9.68 -14.94 47.33
C GLN A 202 -8.76 -13.76 47.63
N ALA A 203 -8.73 -13.42 48.92
CA ALA A 203 -7.88 -12.41 49.52
C ALA A 203 -6.49 -13.00 49.80
N ASN A 204 -5.44 -12.20 49.59
CA ASN A 204 -4.17 -12.34 50.29
C ASN A 204 -3.52 -10.96 50.49
N PRO A 205 -3.05 -10.62 51.71
CA PRO A 205 -2.47 -9.32 52.01
C PRO A 205 -0.94 -9.31 52.02
N ALA A 206 -0.41 -8.11 51.78
CA ALA A 206 0.85 -7.56 52.31
C ALA A 206 2.19 -8.03 51.73
N SER A 207 2.76 -7.18 50.87
CA SER A 207 4.11 -6.62 51.10
C SER A 207 4.27 -5.32 50.29
N LEU A 208 4.21 -4.20 51.02
CA LEU A 208 4.32 -2.84 50.54
C LEU A 208 5.81 -2.49 50.32
N SER A 209 6.23 -2.38 49.07
CA SER A 209 7.52 -1.81 48.66
C SER A 209 7.22 -0.65 47.70
N THR A 210 7.26 0.57 48.23
CA THR A 210 7.09 1.82 47.49
C THR A 210 8.35 2.12 46.67
N SER A 211 8.39 1.64 45.42
CA SER A 211 9.21 2.23 44.37
C SER A 211 8.42 3.38 43.71
N PRO A 212 9.07 4.48 43.29
CA PRO A 212 8.39 5.58 42.62
C PRO A 212 7.64 5.05 41.37
N PRO A 213 6.43 5.55 41.08
CA PRO A 213 5.65 5.10 39.94
C PRO A 213 6.47 5.34 38.66
N PRO A 214 6.69 4.33 37.80
CA PRO A 214 7.37 4.56 36.54
C PRO A 214 6.57 5.61 35.77
N SER A 215 7.22 6.73 35.45
CA SER A 215 6.63 7.76 34.60
C SER A 215 6.20 7.08 33.31
N HIS A 216 4.88 6.99 33.06
CA HIS A 216 4.34 6.49 31.82
C HIS A 216 4.80 7.44 30.70
N ARG A 217 5.94 7.13 30.09
CA ARG A 217 6.41 7.78 28.89
C ARG A 217 5.37 7.49 27.81
N HIS A 218 4.70 8.55 27.36
CA HIS A 218 3.97 8.54 26.11
C HIS A 218 5.00 8.31 25.01
N HIS A 219 5.24 7.05 24.64
CA HIS A 219 5.93 6.76 23.38
C HIS A 219 5.08 7.36 22.27
N PRO A 220 5.57 8.36 21.53
CA PRO A 220 4.85 8.90 20.40
C PRO A 220 4.57 7.74 19.45
N HIS A 221 3.29 7.48 19.19
CA HIS A 221 2.83 6.43 18.28
C HIS A 221 3.22 6.81 16.84
N HIS A 222 4.49 6.68 16.48
CA HIS A 222 5.02 6.92 15.13
C HIS A 222 4.63 5.81 14.13
N ASN A 223 3.73 4.91 14.54
CA ASN A 223 3.34 3.68 13.88
C ASN A 223 2.41 3.83 12.67
N SER A 224 2.23 5.02 12.09
CA SER A 224 1.31 5.18 10.94
C SER A 224 1.92 5.79 9.67
N ALA A 225 2.97 6.61 9.75
CA ALA A 225 3.48 7.35 8.58
C ALA A 225 4.56 6.59 7.78
N THR A 226 5.25 5.63 8.40
CA THR A 226 6.33 4.84 7.80
C THR A 226 5.83 3.72 6.87
N TYR A 227 4.53 3.43 6.87
CA TYR A 227 3.98 2.14 6.43
C TYR A 227 3.59 2.07 4.95
N ASP A 228 3.60 3.19 4.24
CA ASP A 228 3.31 3.22 2.81
C ASP A 228 4.58 3.15 1.96
N PHE A 229 4.47 2.53 0.78
CA PHE A 229 5.52 2.53 -0.25
C PHE A 229 6.10 3.94 -0.52
N ILE A 230 5.27 4.98 -0.36
CA ILE A 230 5.66 6.39 -0.49
C ILE A 230 6.62 6.82 0.63
N GLY A 231 6.34 6.43 1.88
CA GLY A 231 7.22 6.67 3.02
C GLY A 231 8.56 5.99 2.82
N MET A 232 8.54 4.68 2.52
CA MET A 232 9.76 3.90 2.25
C MET A 232 10.60 4.50 1.12
N THR A 233 9.99 4.87 -0.01
CA THR A 233 10.71 5.49 -1.12
C THR A 233 11.25 6.88 -0.78
N SER A 234 10.54 7.66 0.04
CA SER A 234 11.03 8.96 0.50
C SER A 234 12.26 8.85 1.41
N THR A 235 12.33 7.80 2.24
CA THR A 235 13.49 7.53 3.11
C THR A 235 14.67 6.95 2.32
N LEU A 236 14.41 6.08 1.34
CA LEU A 236 15.47 5.49 0.49
C LEU A 236 16.17 6.51 -0.41
N PHE A 237 15.47 7.56 -0.86
CA PHE A 237 16.00 8.58 -1.74
C PHE A 237 16.05 9.96 -1.04
N PRO A 238 16.98 10.17 -0.09
CA PRO A 238 17.06 11.42 0.64
C PRO A 238 17.34 12.63 -0.28
N SER A 239 16.90 13.79 0.21
CA SER A 239 16.67 15.11 -0.41
C SER A 239 17.66 15.66 -1.45
N THR A 240 18.82 15.04 -1.65
CA THR A 240 19.85 15.53 -2.57
C THR A 240 19.39 15.48 -4.03
N SER A 241 18.47 14.58 -4.40
CA SER A 241 17.80 14.63 -5.70
C SER A 241 16.33 14.19 -5.62
N LYS A 242 15.40 15.09 -5.95
CA LYS A 242 13.95 14.79 -5.96
C LYS A 242 13.48 14.01 -7.20
N THR A 243 14.34 13.90 -8.22
CA THR A 243 14.03 13.27 -9.50
C THR A 243 13.73 11.78 -9.42
N PRO A 244 14.57 10.93 -8.78
CA PRO A 244 14.29 9.49 -8.70
C PRO A 244 13.00 9.20 -7.93
N LEU A 245 12.75 9.91 -6.81
CA LEU A 245 11.51 9.77 -6.05
C LEU A 245 10.28 10.08 -6.91
N ARG A 246 10.29 11.20 -7.64
CA ARG A 246 9.18 11.57 -8.54
C ARG A 246 8.97 10.56 -9.66
N LEU A 247 10.05 10.01 -10.21
CA LEU A 247 9.99 9.00 -11.26
C LEU A 247 9.34 7.71 -10.72
N VAL A 248 9.83 7.18 -9.60
CA VAL A 248 9.27 5.97 -8.97
C VAL A 248 7.80 6.16 -8.62
N LEU A 249 7.46 7.32 -8.03
CA LEU A 249 6.08 7.66 -7.68
C LEU A 249 5.18 7.78 -8.92
N THR A 250 5.68 8.38 -10.01
CA THR A 250 4.95 8.48 -11.28
C THR A 250 4.70 7.10 -11.88
N ILE A 251 5.72 6.24 -11.96
CA ILE A 251 5.56 4.86 -12.45
C ILE A 251 4.55 4.10 -11.59
N TYR A 252 4.63 4.24 -10.27
CA TYR A 252 3.74 3.58 -9.33
C TYR A 252 2.27 4.00 -9.52
N TYR A 253 1.98 5.31 -9.62
CA TYR A 253 0.62 5.79 -9.82
C TYR A 253 0.06 5.48 -11.20
N VAL A 254 0.89 5.58 -12.24
CA VAL A 254 0.49 5.17 -13.60
C VAL A 254 0.14 3.70 -13.62
N ASN A 255 0.95 2.84 -12.99
CA ASN A 255 0.64 1.43 -12.86
C ASN A 255 -0.73 1.24 -12.17
N LEU A 256 -0.93 1.82 -10.97
CA LEU A 256 -2.19 1.72 -10.23
C LEU A 256 -3.40 2.14 -11.07
N PHE A 257 -3.28 3.24 -11.82
CA PHE A 257 -4.33 3.72 -12.71
C PHE A 257 -4.65 2.71 -13.83
N LEU A 258 -3.63 2.16 -14.48
CA LEU A 258 -3.80 1.15 -15.54
C LEU A 258 -4.43 -0.14 -14.99
N VAL A 259 -3.97 -0.59 -13.82
CA VAL A 259 -4.54 -1.73 -13.09
C VAL A 259 -6.03 -1.49 -12.85
N LEU A 260 -6.38 -0.37 -12.23
CA LEU A 260 -7.75 -0.04 -11.89
C LEU A 260 -8.66 0.00 -13.12
N GLY A 261 -8.18 0.57 -14.22
CA GLY A 261 -8.89 0.57 -15.50
C GLY A 261 -9.17 -0.84 -16.02
N ASN A 262 -8.20 -1.74 -15.95
CA ASN A 262 -8.38 -3.14 -16.37
C ASN A 262 -9.40 -3.87 -15.48
N TYR A 263 -9.34 -3.68 -14.16
CA TYR A 263 -10.32 -4.25 -13.23
C TYR A 263 -11.75 -3.76 -13.52
N ILE A 264 -11.93 -2.45 -13.74
CA ILE A 264 -13.24 -1.87 -14.07
C ILE A 264 -13.75 -2.44 -15.40
N LEU A 265 -12.87 -2.58 -16.40
CA LEU A 265 -13.22 -3.14 -17.70
C LEU A 265 -13.70 -4.60 -17.56
N VAL A 266 -12.93 -5.46 -16.90
CA VAL A 266 -13.31 -6.87 -16.69
C VAL A 266 -14.64 -6.96 -15.92
N MET A 267 -14.77 -6.19 -14.84
CA MET A 267 -16.00 -6.17 -14.05
C MET A 267 -17.20 -5.63 -14.85
N SER A 268 -16.98 -4.67 -15.76
CA SER A 268 -18.04 -4.14 -16.64
C SER A 268 -18.60 -5.20 -17.60
N HIS A 269 -17.76 -6.10 -18.12
CA HIS A 269 -18.22 -7.22 -18.94
C HIS A 269 -19.02 -8.22 -18.12
N SER A 270 -18.59 -8.52 -16.89
CA SER A 270 -19.36 -9.37 -15.98
C SER A 270 -20.73 -8.76 -15.67
N VAL A 271 -20.80 -7.46 -15.39
CA VAL A 271 -22.06 -6.75 -15.17
C VAL A 271 -22.93 -6.77 -16.43
N GLN A 272 -22.35 -6.51 -17.61
CA GLN A 272 -23.07 -6.56 -18.88
C GLN A 272 -23.69 -7.94 -19.14
N ALA A 273 -22.96 -9.02 -18.84
CA ALA A 273 -23.45 -10.39 -18.96
C ALA A 273 -24.64 -10.67 -18.02
N VAL A 274 -24.59 -10.18 -16.77
CA VAL A 274 -25.70 -10.31 -15.81
C VAL A 274 -26.98 -9.61 -16.31
N PHE A 275 -26.85 -8.47 -16.97
CA PHE A 275 -28.00 -7.72 -17.52
C PHE A 275 -28.41 -8.14 -18.94
N LEU A 276 -28.01 -9.34 -19.38
CA LEU A 276 -28.36 -9.90 -20.70
C LEU A 276 -28.08 -8.92 -21.86
N ASN A 277 -26.95 -8.21 -21.80
CA ASN A 277 -26.53 -7.23 -22.81
C ASN A 277 -27.51 -6.05 -23.05
N ARG A 278 -28.45 -5.78 -22.14
CA ARG A 278 -29.38 -4.64 -22.27
C ARG A 278 -28.73 -3.29 -21.97
N ILE A 279 -27.59 -3.31 -21.29
CA ILE A 279 -26.87 -2.11 -20.86
C ILE A 279 -25.62 -1.95 -21.73
N CYS A 280 -25.32 -0.71 -22.14
CA CYS A 280 -24.09 -0.42 -22.89
C CYS A 280 -22.87 -0.52 -21.96
N LEU A 281 -21.71 -0.88 -22.54
CA LEU A 281 -20.46 -1.07 -21.82
C LEU A 281 -20.06 0.10 -20.88
N PRO A 282 -20.15 1.39 -21.27
CA PRO A 282 -19.78 2.48 -20.36
C PRO A 282 -20.71 2.58 -19.14
N THR A 283 -22.01 2.30 -19.30
CA THR A 283 -22.95 2.28 -18.17
C THR A 283 -22.69 1.08 -17.27
N ALA A 284 -22.38 -0.09 -17.83
CA ALA A 284 -21.94 -1.25 -17.03
C ALA A 284 -20.63 -0.96 -16.27
N GLY A 285 -19.70 -0.22 -16.88
CA GLY A 285 -18.46 0.22 -16.23
C GLY A 285 -18.70 1.21 -15.09
N LEU A 286 -19.67 2.12 -15.22
CA LEU A 286 -20.07 3.02 -14.13
C LEU A 286 -20.66 2.21 -12.97
N ILE A 287 -21.58 1.27 -13.24
CA ILE A 287 -22.15 0.38 -12.22
C ILE A 287 -21.05 -0.42 -11.52
N ALA A 288 -20.12 -1.02 -12.28
CA ALA A 288 -18.97 -1.74 -11.75
C ALA A 288 -18.10 -0.84 -10.85
N SER A 289 -17.85 0.41 -11.25
CA SER A 289 -17.08 1.38 -10.46
C SER A 289 -17.75 1.69 -9.11
N VAL A 290 -19.07 1.89 -9.10
CA VAL A 290 -19.84 2.12 -7.87
C VAL A 290 -19.80 0.89 -6.96
N LEU A 291 -19.95 -0.31 -7.51
CA LEU A 291 -19.85 -1.56 -6.74
C LEU A 291 -18.44 -1.74 -6.15
N MET A 292 -17.39 -1.44 -6.92
CA MET A 292 -16.00 -1.52 -6.44
C MET A 292 -15.73 -0.52 -5.31
N LEU A 293 -16.25 0.71 -5.40
CA LEU A 293 -16.15 1.68 -4.32
C LEU A 293 -16.87 1.19 -3.06
N PHE A 294 -18.06 0.62 -3.20
CA PHE A 294 -18.81 0.04 -2.08
C PHE A 294 -18.04 -1.10 -1.41
N VAL A 295 -17.51 -2.04 -2.19
CA VAL A 295 -16.69 -3.16 -1.67
C VAL A 295 -15.41 -2.67 -1.01
N SER A 296 -14.80 -1.60 -1.54
CA SER A 296 -13.61 -0.99 -0.94
C SER A 296 -13.88 -0.43 0.46
N GLN A 297 -15.08 0.12 0.70
CA GLN A 297 -15.50 0.57 2.02
C GLN A 297 -15.79 -0.60 2.98
N LEU A 298 -16.19 -1.76 2.48
CA LEU A 298 -16.35 -2.95 3.32
C LEU A 298 -15.01 -3.47 3.86
N ARG A 299 -13.90 -3.24 3.13
CA ARG A 299 -12.55 -3.65 3.56
C ARG A 299 -12.03 -2.83 4.74
N THR A 300 -12.47 -1.58 4.92
CA THR A 300 -11.99 -0.72 6.02
C THR A 300 -12.60 -1.07 7.38
N MET A 301 -13.61 -1.94 7.42
CA MET A 301 -14.19 -2.42 8.67
C MET A 301 -13.39 -3.62 9.22
N ALA A 302 -12.58 -3.38 10.25
CA ALA A 302 -11.63 -4.34 10.83
C ALA A 302 -12.21 -5.71 11.19
N LYS A 303 -13.47 -5.79 11.63
CA LYS A 303 -14.15 -7.06 11.96
C LYS A 303 -14.68 -7.80 10.72
N LEU A 304 -15.07 -7.08 9.68
CA LEU A 304 -15.61 -7.66 8.44
C LEU A 304 -14.51 -8.11 7.48
N GLY A 305 -13.34 -7.45 7.49
CA GLY A 305 -12.23 -7.76 6.59
C GLY A 305 -11.81 -9.24 6.63
N ARG A 306 -11.73 -9.84 7.82
CA ARG A 306 -11.37 -11.28 7.98
C ARG A 306 -12.40 -12.19 7.32
N SER A 307 -13.69 -11.96 7.56
CA SER A 307 -14.77 -12.77 6.97
C SER A 307 -14.85 -12.58 5.45
N VAL A 308 -14.70 -11.34 4.96
CA VAL A 308 -14.73 -11.03 3.52
C VAL A 308 -13.56 -11.68 2.78
N SER A 309 -12.37 -11.73 3.39
CA SER A 309 -11.23 -12.44 2.81
C SER A 309 -11.51 -13.93 2.60
N VAL A 310 -12.09 -14.61 3.60
CA VAL A 310 -12.46 -16.03 3.48
C VAL A 310 -13.51 -16.26 2.40
N ILE A 311 -14.53 -15.39 2.34
CA ILE A 311 -15.58 -15.47 1.30
C ILE A 311 -14.97 -15.24 -0.10
N SER A 312 -14.06 -14.28 -0.24
CA SER A 312 -13.36 -14.00 -1.49
C SER A 312 -12.54 -15.21 -1.96
N LEU A 313 -11.77 -15.83 -1.05
CA LEU A 313 -10.99 -17.03 -1.35
C LEU A 313 -11.89 -18.21 -1.73
N LEU A 314 -13.00 -18.42 -1.02
CA LEU A 314 -13.96 -19.48 -1.33
C LEU A 314 -14.62 -19.27 -2.70
N SER A 315 -15.03 -18.04 -3.02
CA SER A 315 -15.59 -17.68 -4.32
C SER A 315 -14.60 -17.98 -5.45
N LEU A 316 -13.34 -17.58 -5.27
CA LEU A 316 -12.27 -17.82 -6.22
C LEU A 316 -12.00 -19.32 -6.40
N LEU A 317 -11.98 -20.09 -5.31
CA LEU A 317 -11.84 -21.55 -5.36
C LEU A 317 -12.97 -22.20 -6.17
N ILE A 318 -14.22 -21.76 -5.98
CA ILE A 318 -15.38 -22.24 -6.75
C ILE A 318 -15.17 -21.92 -8.23
N VAL A 319 -14.77 -20.70 -8.58
CA VAL A 319 -14.51 -20.32 -9.98
C VAL A 319 -13.42 -21.20 -10.60
N VAL A 320 -12.32 -21.46 -9.89
CA VAL A 320 -11.25 -22.35 -10.38
C VAL A 320 -11.79 -23.76 -10.63
N ILE A 321 -12.58 -24.32 -9.70
CA ILE A 321 -13.19 -25.64 -9.85
C ILE A 321 -14.13 -25.67 -11.06
N LEU A 322 -14.99 -24.65 -11.21
CA LEU A 322 -15.90 -24.54 -12.36
C LEU A 322 -15.14 -24.45 -13.68
N CYS A 323 -14.03 -23.71 -13.73
CA CYS A 323 -13.16 -23.66 -14.90
C CYS A 323 -12.57 -25.04 -15.21
N LEU A 324 -12.04 -25.76 -14.21
CA LEU A 324 -11.47 -27.09 -14.41
C LEU A 324 -12.52 -28.12 -14.86
N VAL A 325 -13.71 -28.09 -14.26
CA VAL A 325 -14.82 -28.99 -14.64
C VAL A 325 -15.30 -28.69 -16.06
N SER A 326 -15.46 -27.41 -16.42
CA SER A 326 -15.89 -27.02 -17.77
C SER A 326 -14.90 -27.45 -18.85
N ILE A 327 -13.61 -27.45 -18.53
CA ILE A 327 -12.57 -27.95 -19.44
C ILE A 327 -12.68 -29.47 -19.56
N HIS A 328 -12.82 -30.18 -18.44
CA HIS A 328 -12.90 -31.64 -18.46
C HIS A 328 -14.12 -32.16 -19.23
N SER A 329 -15.27 -31.50 -19.11
CA SER A 329 -16.48 -31.87 -19.85
C SER A 329 -16.43 -31.55 -21.35
N ALA A 330 -15.46 -30.74 -21.80
CA ALA A 330 -15.28 -30.47 -23.23
C ALA A 330 -14.62 -31.65 -23.95
N ASP A 331 -13.73 -32.38 -23.27
CA ASP A 331 -13.01 -33.53 -23.86
C ASP A 331 -13.92 -34.74 -24.11
N ASP A 332 -14.89 -34.99 -23.22
CA ASP A 332 -15.76 -36.18 -23.32
C ASP A 332 -16.76 -36.09 -24.49
N ASN A 333 -17.09 -34.88 -24.97
CA ASN A 333 -18.10 -34.66 -26.00
C ASN A 333 -17.56 -34.68 -27.44
N ASP A 334 -16.25 -34.83 -27.66
CA ASP A 334 -15.65 -34.81 -29.01
C ASP A 334 -15.88 -36.13 -29.81
N SER A 335 -16.56 -37.11 -29.22
CA SER A 335 -16.67 -38.45 -29.80
C SER A 335 -18.04 -38.81 -30.39
N THR A 336 -19.05 -37.94 -30.35
CA THR A 336 -20.37 -38.28 -30.92
C THR A 336 -21.21 -37.03 -31.24
N ASP A 337 -21.69 -36.94 -32.49
CA ASP A 337 -22.64 -35.96 -33.06
C ASP A 337 -22.11 -34.66 -33.72
N ASP A 338 -21.99 -34.74 -35.05
CA ASP A 338 -21.66 -33.66 -36.01
C ASP A 338 -22.70 -32.51 -36.12
N ASN A 339 -23.62 -32.29 -35.16
CA ASN A 339 -24.81 -31.44 -35.43
C ASN A 339 -25.14 -30.27 -34.50
N ASP A 340 -24.46 -30.02 -33.37
CA ASP A 340 -24.90 -28.97 -32.43
C ASP A 340 -23.90 -27.80 -32.24
N ASP A 341 -24.03 -26.79 -33.11
CA ASP A 341 -23.28 -25.52 -33.16
C ASP A 341 -23.48 -24.55 -31.98
N GLN A 342 -24.07 -24.96 -30.85
CA GLN A 342 -24.52 -24.01 -29.80
C GLN A 342 -23.56 -23.76 -28.62
N GLY A 343 -22.52 -24.58 -28.44
CA GLY A 343 -21.62 -24.48 -27.26
C GLY A 343 -20.50 -23.44 -27.35
N ALA A 344 -20.07 -23.03 -28.54
CA ALA A 344 -18.86 -22.21 -28.75
C ALA A 344 -19.09 -20.69 -28.69
N LEU A 345 -20.26 -20.23 -28.25
CA LEU A 345 -20.69 -18.83 -28.42
C LEU A 345 -20.02 -17.85 -27.43
N PHE A 346 -19.40 -18.33 -26.35
CA PHE A 346 -18.71 -17.46 -25.37
C PHE A 346 -17.26 -17.13 -25.73
N TYR A 347 -16.56 -17.95 -26.53
CA TYR A 347 -15.16 -17.69 -26.90
C TYR A 347 -14.98 -17.05 -28.28
N ASN A 348 -16.04 -17.02 -29.11
CA ASN A 348 -16.07 -16.26 -30.35
C ASN A 348 -16.72 -14.88 -30.15
N GLN A 349 -16.33 -14.17 -29.10
CA GLN A 349 -16.47 -12.72 -29.13
C GLN A 349 -15.48 -12.22 -30.19
N LYS A 350 -15.94 -12.20 -31.46
CA LYS A 350 -15.24 -11.57 -32.56
C LYS A 350 -14.79 -10.21 -32.02
N PRO A 351 -13.48 -9.91 -32.01
CA PRO A 351 -13.01 -8.61 -31.55
C PRO A 351 -13.84 -7.60 -32.31
N LEU A 352 -14.53 -6.72 -31.57
CA LEU A 352 -15.42 -5.71 -32.13
C LEU A 352 -14.67 -5.13 -33.32
N GLN A 353 -15.08 -5.50 -34.54
CA GLN A 353 -14.45 -4.98 -35.75
C GLN A 353 -14.83 -3.52 -35.72
N GLN A 354 -13.89 -2.73 -35.23
CA GLN A 354 -13.93 -1.28 -35.22
C GLN A 354 -14.23 -0.91 -36.66
N GLY A 355 -15.44 -0.41 -36.89
CA GLY A 355 -16.07 -0.34 -38.20
C GLY A 355 -15.08 0.16 -39.25
N THR A 356 -14.64 -0.75 -40.10
CA THR A 356 -13.87 -0.45 -41.29
C THR A 356 -14.75 0.47 -42.12
N ILE A 357 -14.43 1.77 -42.09
CA ILE A 357 -14.98 2.75 -43.01
C ILE A 357 -14.57 2.26 -44.40
N THR A 358 -15.52 1.68 -45.12
CA THR A 358 -15.39 1.29 -46.53
C THR A 358 -15.19 2.55 -47.36
N THR A 359 -13.95 3.03 -47.44
CA THR A 359 -13.52 3.97 -48.47
C THR A 359 -13.12 3.13 -49.67
N THR A 360 -14.09 2.89 -50.54
CA THR A 360 -13.92 2.23 -51.84
C THR A 360 -13.02 3.07 -52.74
N THR A 361 -11.71 2.84 -52.65
CA THR A 361 -10.75 3.35 -53.66
C THR A 361 -10.01 2.15 -54.22
N MET A 362 -10.44 1.70 -55.39
CA MET A 362 -9.74 0.68 -56.17
C MET A 362 -8.39 1.24 -56.65
N THR A 363 -7.29 0.80 -56.04
CA THR A 363 -5.97 0.86 -56.67
C THR A 363 -5.22 -0.46 -56.43
N PRO A 364 -4.57 -1.04 -57.46
CA PRO A 364 -3.82 -2.27 -57.33
C PRO A 364 -2.41 -1.95 -56.81
N ILE A 365 -2.16 -2.15 -55.52
CA ILE A 365 -0.80 -2.14 -54.93
C ILE A 365 -0.61 -3.42 -54.12
N VAL A 366 -0.38 -4.51 -54.84
CA VAL A 366 0.01 -5.81 -54.29
C VAL A 366 1.52 -5.76 -54.02
N LYS A 367 1.91 -5.43 -52.78
CA LYS A 367 3.22 -5.77 -52.15
C LYS A 367 3.48 -5.13 -50.77
N LYS A 368 2.58 -4.29 -50.23
CA LYS A 368 2.80 -3.61 -48.94
C LYS A 368 2.05 -4.21 -47.74
N GLU A 369 1.25 -5.26 -47.95
CA GLU A 369 0.38 -5.82 -46.90
C GLU A 369 1.08 -6.80 -45.94
N GLU A 370 2.23 -7.38 -46.32
CA GLU A 370 2.91 -8.37 -45.46
C GLU A 370 3.58 -7.73 -44.23
N GLU A 371 4.10 -6.51 -44.33
CA GLU A 371 4.86 -5.86 -43.25
C GLU A 371 3.94 -5.39 -42.09
N GLU A 372 2.75 -4.88 -42.40
CA GLU A 372 1.77 -4.46 -41.38
C GLU A 372 1.24 -5.64 -40.56
N SER A 373 1.10 -6.82 -41.19
CA SER A 373 0.61 -8.02 -40.51
C SER A 373 1.59 -8.53 -39.44
N SER A 374 2.89 -8.45 -39.71
CA SER A 374 3.95 -8.86 -38.78
C SER A 374 3.99 -7.95 -37.54
N PHE A 375 3.89 -6.63 -37.76
CA PHE A 375 3.91 -5.67 -36.66
C PHE A 375 2.70 -5.79 -35.75
N GLN A 376 1.50 -5.99 -36.29
CA GLN A 376 0.29 -6.22 -35.48
C GLN A 376 0.37 -7.49 -34.65
N SER A 377 0.92 -8.57 -35.22
CA SER A 377 1.16 -9.82 -34.47
C SER A 377 2.12 -9.61 -33.30
N MET A 378 3.21 -8.87 -33.53
CA MET A 378 4.19 -8.54 -32.49
C MET A 378 3.57 -7.71 -31.36
N LEU A 379 2.77 -6.68 -31.71
CA LEU A 379 2.06 -5.88 -30.70
C LEU A 379 1.09 -6.72 -29.87
N ARG A 380 0.41 -7.68 -30.50
CA ARG A 380 -0.52 -8.58 -29.80
C ARG A 380 0.21 -9.50 -28.82
N GLN A 381 1.37 -10.02 -29.21
CA GLN A 381 2.23 -10.83 -28.34
C GLN A 381 2.80 -10.00 -27.17
N LEU A 382 3.25 -8.77 -27.43
CA LEU A 382 3.73 -7.87 -26.37
C LEU A 382 2.61 -7.48 -25.39
N SER A 383 1.39 -7.29 -25.90
CA SER A 383 0.21 -7.05 -25.04
C SER A 383 -0.08 -8.26 -24.16
N ALA A 384 -0.04 -9.48 -24.70
CA ALA A 384 -0.22 -10.71 -23.93
C ALA A 384 0.88 -10.89 -22.87
N LEU A 385 2.15 -10.64 -23.23
CA LEU A 385 3.28 -10.68 -22.28
C LEU A 385 3.09 -9.67 -21.14
N SER A 386 2.69 -8.44 -21.46
CA SER A 386 2.41 -7.39 -20.47
C SER A 386 1.28 -7.80 -19.52
N SER A 387 0.21 -8.40 -20.06
CA SER A 387 -0.92 -8.92 -19.28
C SER A 387 -0.51 -10.04 -18.33
N ILE A 388 0.32 -10.99 -18.79
CA ILE A 388 0.84 -12.07 -17.94
C ILE A 388 1.77 -11.51 -16.84
N CYS A 389 2.69 -10.60 -17.18
CA CYS A 389 3.52 -9.91 -16.18
C CYS A 389 2.68 -9.24 -15.11
N PHE A 390 1.62 -8.56 -15.54
CA PHE A 390 0.68 -7.88 -14.66
C PHE A 390 -0.04 -8.87 -13.73
N ALA A 391 -0.52 -10.00 -14.27
CA ALA A 391 -1.22 -11.03 -13.51
C ALA A 391 -0.38 -11.74 -12.43
N ILE A 392 0.95 -11.74 -12.54
CA ILE A 392 1.86 -12.39 -11.57
C ILE A 392 2.42 -11.36 -10.55
N GLY A 393 2.22 -10.06 -10.79
CA GLY A 393 2.78 -8.99 -9.96
C GLY A 393 2.13 -8.89 -8.57
N SER A 394 2.80 -9.41 -7.53
CA SER A 394 2.29 -9.42 -6.15
C SER A 394 3.06 -8.54 -5.16
N GLN A 395 4.19 -7.92 -5.57
CA GLN A 395 5.11 -7.29 -4.61
C GLN A 395 4.51 -6.08 -3.88
N LYS A 396 3.59 -5.37 -4.53
CA LYS A 396 2.93 -4.21 -3.91
C LYS A 396 2.08 -4.62 -2.70
N LEU A 397 1.36 -5.73 -2.82
CA LEU A 397 0.50 -6.23 -1.76
C LEU A 397 1.30 -6.69 -0.54
N LEU A 398 2.51 -7.21 -0.79
CA LEU A 398 3.41 -7.67 0.26
C LEU A 398 3.73 -6.59 1.28
N LEU A 399 3.99 -5.35 0.85
CA LEU A 399 4.25 -4.24 1.77
C LEU A 399 3.05 -3.93 2.66
N ASN A 400 1.85 -3.99 2.07
CA ASN A 400 0.60 -3.79 2.79
C ASN A 400 0.29 -4.94 3.75
N ILE A 401 0.77 -6.16 3.54
CA ILE A 401 0.50 -7.28 4.47
C ILE A 401 1.63 -7.43 5.49
N ARG A 402 2.87 -7.04 5.13
CA ARG A 402 4.05 -7.14 5.99
C ARG A 402 3.85 -6.46 7.34
N HIS A 403 3.12 -5.35 7.40
CA HIS A 403 2.91 -4.63 8.65
C HIS A 403 1.91 -5.32 9.59
N GLU A 404 0.97 -6.11 9.05
CA GLU A 404 0.00 -6.89 9.82
C GLU A 404 0.60 -8.22 10.34
N MET A 405 1.80 -8.60 9.88
CA MET A 405 2.48 -9.82 10.30
C MET A 405 3.14 -9.68 11.67
N ARG A 406 3.04 -10.74 12.48
CA ARG A 406 3.69 -10.84 13.80
C ARG A 406 5.21 -10.70 13.75
N VAL A 407 5.83 -11.35 12.76
CA VAL A 407 7.29 -11.40 12.58
C VAL A 407 7.63 -10.89 11.19
N ARG A 408 7.93 -9.60 11.06
CA ARG A 408 8.01 -8.91 9.75
C ARG A 408 9.18 -9.36 8.88
N THR A 409 10.33 -9.60 9.48
CA THR A 409 11.61 -9.84 8.78
C THR A 409 11.66 -11.22 8.13
N GLU A 410 11.29 -12.26 8.88
CA GLU A 410 11.42 -13.65 8.44
C GLU A 410 10.11 -14.18 7.80
N ALA A 411 8.94 -13.80 8.33
CA ALA A 411 7.67 -14.36 7.86
C ALA A 411 7.20 -13.78 6.52
N ALA A 412 7.54 -12.52 6.23
CA ALA A 412 7.12 -11.86 4.99
C ALA A 412 7.63 -12.54 3.71
N PRO A 413 8.94 -12.80 3.54
CA PRO A 413 9.43 -13.49 2.35
C PRO A 413 8.92 -14.93 2.25
N GLN A 414 8.71 -15.62 3.38
CA GLN A 414 8.13 -16.96 3.42
C GLN A 414 6.67 -16.96 2.97
N GLY A 415 5.85 -16.02 3.46
CA GLY A 415 4.46 -15.85 3.05
C GLY A 415 4.34 -15.51 1.56
N LEU A 416 5.22 -14.64 1.06
CA LEU A 416 5.32 -14.35 -0.38
C LEU A 416 5.65 -15.61 -1.17
N GLY A 417 6.72 -16.34 -0.80
CA GLY A 417 7.14 -17.56 -1.49
C GLY A 417 6.05 -18.62 -1.53
N LEU A 418 5.35 -18.83 -0.42
CA LEU A 418 4.22 -19.75 -0.35
C LEU A 418 3.07 -19.31 -1.27
N SER A 419 2.73 -18.01 -1.27
CA SER A 419 1.66 -17.48 -2.14
C SER A 419 2.00 -17.63 -3.63
N LEU A 420 3.24 -17.29 -4.04
CA LEU A 420 3.74 -17.44 -5.41
C LEU A 420 3.70 -18.89 -5.88
N LEU A 421 4.04 -19.83 -4.99
CA LEU A 421 3.94 -21.25 -5.30
C LEU A 421 2.49 -21.67 -5.52
N VAL A 422 1.57 -21.29 -4.63
CA VAL A 422 0.15 -21.69 -4.72
C VAL A 422 -0.52 -21.13 -5.97
N PHE A 423 -0.43 -19.81 -6.21
CA PHE A 423 -1.08 -19.24 -7.40
C PHE A 423 -0.32 -19.57 -8.69
N GLY A 424 1.00 -19.74 -8.62
CA GLY A 424 1.81 -20.17 -9.76
C GLY A 424 1.40 -21.57 -10.25
N LEU A 425 1.18 -22.50 -9.32
CA LEU A 425 0.63 -23.83 -9.64
C LEU A 425 -0.78 -23.72 -10.23
N ALA A 426 -1.65 -22.85 -9.70
CA ALA A 426 -2.99 -22.64 -10.25
C ALA A 426 -2.94 -22.10 -11.70
N TYR A 427 -2.08 -21.11 -11.98
CA TYR A 427 -1.89 -20.56 -13.33
C TYR A 427 -1.34 -21.60 -14.31
N ILE A 428 -0.37 -22.41 -13.88
CA ILE A 428 0.17 -23.49 -14.69
C ILE A 428 -0.91 -24.54 -14.97
N ALA A 429 -1.65 -24.97 -13.94
CA ALA A 429 -2.71 -25.96 -14.09
C ALA A 429 -3.78 -25.50 -15.09
N ILE A 430 -4.21 -24.24 -15.02
CA ILE A 430 -5.22 -23.67 -15.93
C ILE A 430 -4.66 -23.52 -17.34
N SER A 431 -3.41 -23.08 -17.47
CA SER A 431 -2.74 -22.95 -18.77
C SER A 431 -2.57 -24.31 -19.46
N LEU A 432 -2.33 -25.37 -18.68
CA LEU A 432 -2.22 -26.74 -19.16
C LEU A 432 -3.59 -27.32 -19.51
N ALA A 433 -4.58 -27.13 -18.65
CA ALA A 433 -5.95 -27.59 -18.87
C ALA A 433 -6.55 -26.93 -20.13
N ALA A 434 -6.20 -25.68 -20.43
CA ALA A 434 -6.62 -25.01 -21.65
C ALA A 434 -5.96 -25.57 -22.94
N GLY A 435 -5.19 -26.66 -22.89
CA GLY A 435 -4.55 -27.22 -24.07
C GLY A 435 -4.39 -28.74 -24.17
N ASP A 436 -4.55 -29.23 -25.39
CA ASP A 436 -4.58 -30.64 -25.81
C ASP A 436 -3.20 -31.35 -25.84
N GLY A 437 -2.26 -30.95 -24.97
CA GLY A 437 -0.85 -31.30 -25.09
C GLY A 437 -0.28 -32.14 -23.94
N GLU A 438 -0.38 -33.48 -24.02
CA GLU A 438 0.18 -34.40 -23.01
C GLU A 438 1.70 -34.28 -22.82
N LEU A 439 2.46 -34.00 -23.89
CA LEU A 439 3.93 -33.95 -23.85
C LEU A 439 4.47 -32.77 -23.02
N PHE A 440 3.71 -31.68 -22.95
CA PHE A 440 4.14 -30.45 -22.30
C PHE A 440 4.08 -30.58 -20.76
N LEU A 441 3.17 -31.41 -20.24
CA LEU A 441 3.05 -31.73 -18.83
C LEU A 441 4.37 -32.31 -18.29
N ILE A 442 5.00 -33.23 -19.04
CA ILE A 442 6.24 -33.88 -18.63
C ILE A 442 7.39 -32.88 -18.55
N LEU A 443 7.49 -31.96 -19.52
CA LEU A 443 8.51 -30.90 -19.55
C LEU A 443 8.33 -29.90 -18.40
N VAL A 444 7.08 -29.50 -18.11
CA VAL A 444 6.77 -28.61 -17.01
C VAL A 444 7.02 -29.30 -15.66
N CYS A 445 6.57 -30.53 -15.47
CA CYS A 445 6.86 -31.31 -14.26
C CYS A 445 8.36 -31.51 -14.07
N ALA A 446 9.10 -31.85 -15.12
CA ALA A 446 10.55 -31.97 -15.06
C ALA A 446 11.21 -30.62 -14.72
N TYR A 447 10.76 -29.51 -15.30
CA TYR A 447 11.30 -28.19 -15.00
C TYR A 447 10.99 -27.76 -13.55
N ILE A 448 9.74 -27.93 -13.08
CA ILE A 448 9.35 -27.66 -11.70
C ILE A 448 10.20 -28.51 -10.75
N TYR A 449 10.36 -29.79 -11.02
CA TYR A 449 11.16 -30.69 -10.19
C TYR A 449 12.66 -30.36 -10.24
N THR A 450 13.18 -29.91 -11.38
CA THR A 450 14.62 -29.66 -11.55
C THR A 450 15.04 -28.26 -11.12
N TYR A 451 14.18 -27.25 -11.28
CA TYR A 451 14.53 -25.85 -11.01
C TYR A 451 13.76 -25.29 -9.81
N ILE A 452 12.45 -25.50 -9.74
CA ILE A 452 11.65 -24.98 -8.64
C ILE A 452 11.95 -25.75 -7.35
N TYR A 453 12.01 -27.08 -7.38
CA TYR A 453 12.25 -27.86 -6.17
C TYR A 453 13.59 -27.55 -5.47
N PRO A 454 14.75 -27.48 -6.15
CA PRO A 454 15.98 -27.07 -5.47
C PRO A 454 15.97 -25.59 -5.10
N CYS A 455 15.37 -24.69 -5.88
CA CYS A 455 15.21 -23.29 -5.46
C CYS A 455 14.36 -23.18 -4.20
N VAL A 456 13.22 -23.87 -4.14
CA VAL A 456 12.34 -23.94 -2.96
C VAL A 456 13.07 -24.61 -1.81
N ARG A 457 13.80 -25.70 -2.02
CA ARG A 457 14.55 -26.40 -0.97
C ARG A 457 15.70 -25.55 -0.43
N VAL A 458 16.46 -24.89 -1.30
CA VAL A 458 17.52 -23.95 -0.91
C VAL A 458 16.92 -22.75 -0.20
N PHE A 459 15.77 -22.27 -0.64
CA PHE A 459 15.03 -21.19 0.02
C PHE A 459 14.52 -21.61 1.40
N VAL A 460 13.89 -22.78 1.52
CA VAL A 460 13.45 -23.41 2.79
C VAL A 460 14.63 -23.76 3.70
N SER A 461 15.84 -23.89 3.17
CA SER A 461 17.05 -24.16 3.95
C SER A 461 17.84 -22.88 4.30
N LEU A 462 17.59 -21.76 3.61
CA LEU A 462 18.16 -20.44 3.86
C LEU A 462 17.27 -19.57 4.75
N CYS A 463 15.96 -19.83 4.70
CA CYS A 463 14.97 -19.40 5.69
C CYS A 463 14.98 -20.37 6.87
#